data_AF-B0G6W0-F1
#
_entry.id   AF-B0G6W0-F1
#
_cell.length_a   1.000
_cell.length_b   1.000
_cell.length_c   1.000
_cell.angle_alpha   90.00
_cell.angle_beta   90.00
_cell.angle_gamma   90.00
#
_symmetry.space_group_name_H-M   'P 1'
#
loop_
_entity.id
_entity.type
_entity.pdbx_description
1 polymer ?
#
loop_
_entity_poly.entity_id
_entity_poly.type
_entity_poly.pdbx_seq_one_letter_code
_entity_poly.pdbx_strand_id
1 'polypeptide(L)' 'MEQMQINMPDIYDAALYLRLSKDDMEEGGAKSESNSIANQRELLRSFVKSQPDIQIFDIYVDDGYSGGNFVEVR' A
#
# COMPACT_ATOMS: atom_id res chain seq x y z
N MET A 1 -43.65 -9.64 -11.17
CA MET A 1 -42.29 -9.22 -11.54
C MET A 1 -41.50 -9.21 -10.25
N GLU A 2 -40.62 -10.18 -10.05
CA GLU A 2 -39.79 -10.26 -8.84
C GLU A 2 -38.79 -9.11 -8.88
N GLN A 3 -38.74 -8.30 -7.83
CA GLN A 3 -37.73 -7.27 -7.67
C GLN A 3 -36.42 -7.98 -7.32
N MET A 4 -35.44 -8.00 -8.23
CA MET A 4 -34.08 -8.46 -7.89
C MET A 4 -33.45 -7.42 -6.95
N GLN A 5 -33.32 -7.78 -5.67
CA GLN A 5 -32.55 -7.02 -4.72
C GLN A 5 -31.07 -7.21 -5.04
N ILE A 6 -30.44 -6.20 -5.63
CA ILE A 6 -28.99 -6.18 -5.83
C ILE A 6 -28.36 -5.94 -4.45
N ASN A 7 -27.80 -6.99 -3.85
CA ASN A 7 -26.90 -6.82 -2.71
C ASN A 7 -25.67 -6.07 -3.21
N MET A 8 -25.48 -4.83 -2.76
CA MET A 8 -24.20 -4.16 -2.94
C MET A 8 -23.14 -4.93 -2.15
N PRO A 9 -21.99 -5.26 -2.76
CA PRO A 9 -20.90 -5.89 -2.03
C PRO A 9 -20.39 -4.94 -0.95
N ASP A 10 -20.05 -5.48 0.22
CA ASP A 10 -19.31 -4.73 1.23
C ASP A 10 -17.97 -4.30 0.62
N ILE A 11 -17.58 -3.04 0.84
CA ILE A 11 -16.29 -2.51 0.39
C ILE A 11 -15.35 -2.45 1.59
N TYR A 12 -14.21 -3.11 1.49
CA TYR A 12 -13.17 -3.14 2.50
C TYR A 12 -12.14 -2.03 2.26
N ASP A 13 -11.85 -1.27 3.32
CA ASP A 13 -10.78 -0.28 3.33
C ASP A 13 -9.44 -0.96 3.62
N ALA A 14 -8.49 -0.82 2.70
CA ALA A 14 -7.15 -1.36 2.82
C ALA A 14 -6.08 -0.26 2.84
N ALA A 15 -5.10 -0.41 3.74
CA ALA A 15 -3.88 0.37 3.72
C ALA A 15 -2.76 -0.38 2.99
N LEU A 16 -2.00 0.32 2.14
CA LEU A 16 -0.82 -0.23 1.49
C LEU A 16 0.44 0.16 2.29
N TYR A 17 1.29 -0.80 2.62
CA TYR A 17 2.57 -0.53 3.29
C TYR A 17 3.73 -0.87 2.36
N LEU A 18 4.62 0.09 2.15
CA LEU A 18 5.80 -0.01 1.29
C LEU A 18 7.05 0.21 2.13
N ARG A 19 8.11 -0.57 1.90
CA ARG A 19 9.37 -0.40 2.63
C ARG A 19 10.59 -0.52 1.73
N LEU A 20 11.59 0.32 1.98
CA LEU A 20 12.89 0.21 1.32
C LEU A 20 13.67 -0.97 1.89
N SER A 21 14.33 -1.70 0.99
CA SER A 21 15.34 -2.66 1.41
C SER A 21 16.55 -1.88 1.95
N LYS A 22 17.28 -2.45 2.90
CA LYS A 22 18.51 -1.83 3.42
C LYS A 22 19.56 -1.62 2.33
N ASP A 23 19.52 -2.43 1.28
CA ASP A 23 20.47 -2.42 0.18
C ASP A 23 20.15 -1.31 -0.85
N ASP A 24 18.90 -0.84 -0.89
CA ASP A 24 18.44 0.25 -1.77
C ASP A 24 18.47 1.63 -1.07
N MET A 25 19.09 1.73 0.11
CA MET A 25 19.33 3.00 0.77
C MET A 25 20.46 3.73 0.04
N GLU A 26 20.12 4.63 -0.89
CA GLU A 26 21.13 5.46 -1.55
C GLU A 26 21.84 6.35 -0.50
N GLU A 27 23.16 6.14 -0.31
CA GLU A 27 24.03 7.02 0.48
C GLU A 27 24.19 8.36 -0.23
N GLY A 28 23.23 9.26 -0.06
CA GLY A 28 23.34 10.61 -0.63
C GLY A 28 21.98 11.22 -0.90
N GLY A 29 21.52 12.01 0.06
CA GLY A 29 20.16 12.53 0.07
C GLY A 29 19.73 13.25 -1.20
N ALA A 30 18.57 12.86 -1.71
CA ALA A 30 17.48 13.75 -2.12
C ALA A 30 16.26 12.94 -2.58
N LYS A 31 15.25 12.83 -1.69
CA LYS A 31 13.78 12.95 -1.93
C LYS A 31 13.15 12.36 -3.21
N SER A 32 13.77 11.39 -3.86
CA SER A 32 13.18 10.66 -4.98
C SER A 32 12.79 9.28 -4.48
N GLU A 33 11.55 8.86 -4.75
CA GLU A 33 11.10 7.50 -4.45
C GLU A 33 12.06 6.51 -5.14
N SER A 34 12.68 5.61 -4.38
CA SER A 34 13.56 4.61 -5.01
C SER A 34 12.73 3.69 -5.90
N ASN A 35 13.36 3.17 -6.96
CA ASN A 35 12.74 2.26 -7.92
C ASN A 35 12.02 1.09 -7.23
N SER A 36 12.55 0.60 -6.11
CA SER A 36 11.94 -0.47 -5.32
C SER A 36 10.59 -0.09 -4.71
N ILE A 37 10.42 1.14 -4.21
CA ILE A 37 9.13 1.61 -3.68
C ILE A 37 8.14 1.87 -4.81
N ALA A 38 8.59 2.51 -5.90
CA ALA A 38 7.74 2.78 -7.06
C ALA A 38 7.14 1.49 -7.63
N ASN A 39 7.98 0.45 -7.79
CA ASN A 39 7.55 -0.86 -8.26
C ASN A 39 6.57 -1.54 -7.29
N GLN A 40 6.84 -1.51 -5.98
CA GLN A 40 5.93 -2.06 -4.97
C GLN A 40 4.57 -1.34 -4.98
N ARG A 41 4.57 -0.02 -5.12
CA ARG A 41 3.36 0.81 -5.21
C ARG A 41 2.50 0.40 -6.40
N GLU A 42 3.09 0.27 -7.58
CA GLU A 42 2.36 -0.17 -8.78
C GLU A 42 1.80 -1.58 -8.62
N LEU A 43 2.58 -2.50 -8.06
CA LEU A 43 2.15 -3.88 -7.83
C LEU A 43 0.92 -3.94 -6.92
N LEU A 44 0.96 -3.27 -5.77
CA LEU A 44 -0.14 -3.27 -4.81
C LEU A 44 -1.37 -2.53 -5.35
N ARG A 45 -1.19 -1.42 -6.06
CA ARG A 45 -2.30 -0.71 -6.72
C ARG A 45 -2.97 -1.57 -7.79
N SER A 46 -2.17 -2.30 -8.58
CA SER A 46 -2.68 -3.22 -9.60
C SER A 46 -3.45 -4.37 -8.97
N PHE A 47 -2.97 -4.90 -7.85
CA PHE A 47 -3.69 -5.92 -7.08
C PHE A 47 -5.04 -5.39 -6.58
N VAL A 48 -5.08 -4.25 -5.88
CA VAL A 48 -6.35 -3.70 -5.36
C VAL A 48 -7.32 -3.37 -6.49
N LYS A 49 -6.84 -2.84 -7.62
CA LYS A 49 -7.69 -2.57 -8.80
C LYS A 49 -8.35 -3.83 -9.38
N SER A 50 -7.75 -5.01 -9.16
CA SER A 50 -8.32 -6.29 -9.57
C SER A 50 -9.35 -6.86 -8.59
N GLN A 51 -9.50 -6.27 -7.40
CA GLN A 51 -10.45 -6.70 -6.37
C GLN A 51 -11.69 -5.78 -6.39
N PRO A 52 -12.89 -6.29 -6.70
CA PRO A 52 -14.10 -5.47 -6.83
C PRO A 52 -14.63 -4.93 -5.50
N ASP A 53 -14.16 -5.47 -4.38
CA ASP A 53 -14.63 -5.23 -3.02
C ASP A 53 -13.57 -4.58 -2.12
N ILE A 54 -12.45 -4.11 -2.67
CA ILE A 54 -11.38 -3.46 -1.89
C ILE A 54 -11.10 -2.06 -2.44
N GLN A 55 -10.99 -1.08 -1.54
CA GLN A 55 -10.53 0.26 -1.87
C GLN A 55 -9.29 0.64 -1.04
N ILE A 56 -8.45 1.52 -1.59
CA ILE A 56 -7.27 2.02 -0.90
C ILE A 56 -7.69 3.17 0.01
N PHE A 57 -7.51 3.00 1.32
CA PHE A 57 -7.67 4.05 2.31
C PHE A 57 -6.45 4.98 2.34
N ASP A 58 -5.25 4.41 2.50
CA ASP A 58 -4.00 5.15 2.60
C ASP A 58 -2.78 4.32 2.16
N ILE A 59 -1.65 4.98 1.94
CA ILE A 59 -0.37 4.36 1.60
C ILE A 59 0.72 4.85 2.57
N TYR A 60 1.28 3.93 3.33
CA TYR A 60 2.38 4.15 4.26
C TYR A 60 3.70 3.72 3.64
N VAL A 61 4.72 4.59 3.71
CA VAL A 61 6.05 4.33 3.17
C VAL A 61 7.09 4.43 4.28
N ASP A 62 7.86 3.38 4.47
CA ASP A 62 9.01 3.30 5.37
C ASP A 62 10.30 3.28 4.53
N ASP A 63 10.97 4.43 4.47
CA ASP A 63 12.13 4.68 3.62
C ASP A 63 13.47 4.45 4.34
N GLY A 64 13.49 3.74 5.47
CA GLY A 64 14.75 3.48 6.15
C GLY A 64 14.71 3.31 7.65
N TYR A 65 13.54 3.25 8.28
CA TYR A 65 13.47 2.86 9.68
C TYR A 65 13.66 1.35 9.77
N SER A 66 14.60 0.93 10.62
CA SER A 66 14.83 -0.49 10.87
C SER A 66 13.53 -1.10 11.41
N GLY A 67 12.93 -2.04 10.67
CA GLY A 67 11.73 -2.79 11.11
C GLY A 67 11.94 -3.72 12.32
N GLY A 68 12.97 -3.45 13.13
CA GLY A 68 13.22 -4.13 14.40
C GLY A 68 12.38 -3.60 15.57
N ASN A 69 11.68 -2.48 15.39
CA ASN A 69 10.72 -1.96 16.38
C ASN A 69 9.46 -1.48 15.67
N PHE A 70 8.32 -2.14 15.90
CA PHE A 70 7.01 -1.53 15.69
C PHE A 70 6.82 -0.51 16.82
N VAL A 71 7.38 0.68 16.66
CA VAL A 71 7.15 1.78 17.60
C VAL A 71 5.72 2.26 17.38
N GLU A 72 4.83 1.75 18.25
CA GLU A 72 3.48 2.24 18.56
C GLU A 72 3.06 3.50 17.79
N VAL A 73 2.19 3.33 16.79
CA VAL A 73 1.48 4.44 16.17
C VAL A 73 0.42 4.90 17.19
N ARG A 74 0.65 6.05 17.83
CA ARG A 74 -0.38 6.76 18.61
C ARG A 74 -1.22 7.66 17.72
#